data_AF-A0A7S3KSI4-F1
#
_entry.id   AF-A0A7S3KSI4-F1
#
_cell.length_a   1.000
_cell.length_b   1.000
_cell.length_c   1.000
_cell.angle_alpha   90.00
_cell.angle_beta   90.00
_cell.angle_gamma   90.00
#
_symmetry.space_group_name_H-M   'P 1'
#
loop_
_entity.id
_entity.type
_entity.pdbx_description
1 polymer ?
#
loop_
_entity_poly.entity_id
_entity_poly.type
_entity_poly.pdbx_seq_one_letter_code
_entity_poly.pdbx_strand_id
1 'polypeptide(L)'
;VTRFYRTTMESHGDSVEEECEGWDDEEYEDPALENTPSENTLAKIKDYRIYTSEEIMEKQGKIIQNVREILGVDEDDAITALKHFSWSVEQLEEKWFSDEDKTKYQC
;
A
#
# COMPACT_ATOMS: atom_id res chain seq x y z
N VAL A 1 -8.92 -10.08 -38.29
CA VAL A 1 -7.90 -10.30 -39.34
C VAL A 1 -7.62 -8.91 -39.92
N THR A 2 -6.54 -8.18 -39.71
CA THR A 2 -5.16 -8.47 -39.30
C THR A 2 -4.51 -7.14 -38.87
N ARG A 3 -3.58 -7.21 -37.92
CA ARG A 3 -2.76 -6.09 -37.44
C ARG A 3 -1.77 -5.65 -38.53
N PHE A 4 -1.61 -4.34 -38.73
CA PHE A 4 -0.50 -3.79 -39.51
C PHE A 4 0.58 -3.28 -38.56
N TYR A 5 1.64 -4.08 -38.38
CA TYR A 5 2.86 -3.66 -37.70
C TYR A 5 3.75 -2.94 -38.71
N ARG A 6 3.93 -1.62 -38.56
CA ARG A 6 4.98 -0.90 -39.29
C ARG A 6 6.29 -1.09 -38.52
N THR A 7 7.07 -2.06 -38.99
CA THR A 7 8.48 -2.27 -38.63
C THR A 7 9.33 -1.26 -39.39
N THR A 8 10.08 -0.42 -38.68
CA THR A 8 11.25 0.28 -39.22
C THR A 8 12.48 -0.48 -38.76
N MET A 9 13.04 -1.27 -39.67
CA MET A 9 14.38 -1.82 -39.59
C MET A 9 15.37 -0.65 -39.69
N GLU A 10 16.02 -0.32 -38.59
CA GLU A 10 17.24 0.49 -38.61
C GLU A 10 18.39 -0.37 -38.11
N SER A 11 19.34 -0.61 -39.00
CA SER A 11 20.50 -1.47 -38.81
C SER A 11 21.58 -0.75 -38.01
N HIS A 12 21.88 -1.27 -36.81
CA HIS A 12 23.17 -1.14 -36.13
C HIS A 12 23.34 -2.50 -35.43
N GLY A 13 24.24 -3.42 -35.81
CA GLY A 13 25.55 -3.18 -36.39
C GLY A 13 26.58 -2.93 -35.31
N ASP A 14 26.56 -3.68 -34.20
CA ASP A 14 27.74 -3.91 -33.38
C ASP A 14 27.65 -5.27 -32.69
N SER A 15 28.67 -6.07 -32.94
CA SER A 15 28.82 -7.47 -32.56
C SER A 15 29.46 -7.50 -31.18
N VAL A 16 28.64 -7.56 -30.12
CA VAL A 16 29.14 -7.90 -28.78
C VAL A 16 29.10 -9.42 -28.67
N GLU A 17 30.28 -10.00 -28.63
CA GLU A 17 30.52 -11.42 -28.42
C GLU A 17 30.04 -11.76 -27.00
N GLU A 18 28.97 -12.55 -26.93
CA GLU A 18 28.30 -12.98 -25.71
C GLU A 18 29.15 -14.09 -25.08
N GLU A 19 30.10 -13.73 -24.21
CA GLU A 19 30.77 -14.67 -23.30
C GLU A 19 29.74 -15.12 -22.25
N CYS A 20 29.00 -16.18 -22.57
CA CYS A 20 28.20 -16.92 -21.59
C CYS A 20 29.16 -17.60 -20.61
N GLU A 21 29.52 -16.88 -19.54
CA GLU A 21 30.21 -17.44 -18.39
C GLU A 21 29.40 -18.63 -17.86
N GLY A 22 30.05 -19.79 -17.90
CA GLY A 22 29.48 -21.05 -17.45
C GLY A 22 29.08 -20.94 -16.00
N TRP A 23 27.80 -21.19 -15.73
CA TRP A 23 27.31 -21.40 -14.39
C TRP A 23 28.00 -22.66 -13.88
N ASP A 24 29.00 -22.46 -13.04
CA ASP A 24 29.64 -23.50 -12.25
C ASP A 24 28.53 -24.20 -11.47
N ASP A 25 28.32 -25.46 -11.81
CA ASP A 25 27.37 -26.37 -11.19
C ASP A 25 27.93 -26.73 -9.80
N GLU A 26 27.92 -25.74 -8.90
CA GLU A 26 28.15 -26.00 -7.48
C GLU A 26 26.97 -26.84 -6.99
N GLU A 27 27.22 -28.15 -6.99
CA GLU A 27 26.46 -29.22 -6.35
C GLU A 27 25.94 -28.74 -5.00
N TYR A 28 24.68 -28.27 -5.00
CA TYR A 28 24.00 -27.78 -3.83
C TYR A 28 23.70 -28.99 -2.94
N GLU A 29 24.61 -29.27 -2.01
CA GLU A 29 24.36 -30.22 -0.91
C GLU A 29 23.09 -29.74 -0.18
N ASP A 30 21.98 -30.45 -0.41
CA ASP A 30 20.72 -30.28 0.31
C ASP A 30 21.00 -30.53 1.80
N PRO A 31 21.10 -29.48 2.65
CA PRO A 31 21.17 -29.70 4.07
C PRO A 31 19.75 -30.10 4.46
N ALA A 32 19.50 -31.41 4.44
CA ALA A 32 18.32 -32.05 4.97
C ALA A 32 17.87 -31.25 6.18
N LEU A 33 16.80 -30.47 5.99
CA LEU A 33 16.21 -29.61 7.00
C LEU A 33 15.67 -30.54 8.07
N GLU A 34 16.57 -30.92 8.97
CA GLU A 34 16.29 -31.54 10.24
C GLU A 34 15.47 -30.50 11.00
N ASN A 35 14.14 -30.61 10.81
CA ASN A 35 13.12 -29.90 11.56
C ASN A 35 13.26 -30.28 13.04
N THR A 36 14.27 -29.73 13.69
CA THR A 36 14.28 -29.58 15.13
C THR A 36 13.46 -28.32 15.39
N PRO A 37 12.26 -28.42 15.99
CA PRO A 37 11.55 -27.24 16.43
C PRO A 37 12.40 -26.60 17.52
N SER A 38 13.16 -25.56 17.17
CA SER A 38 13.82 -24.71 18.13
C SER A 38 12.75 -24.12 19.05
N GLU A 39 12.74 -24.55 20.31
CA GLU A 39 11.82 -24.16 21.39
C GLU A 39 11.89 -22.65 21.76
N ASN A 40 12.38 -21.78 20.87
CA ASN A 40 12.54 -20.35 21.11
C ASN A 40 11.73 -19.45 20.18
N THR A 41 10.90 -19.98 19.29
CA THR A 41 9.88 -19.19 18.58
C THR A 41 8.58 -19.10 19.39
N LEU A 42 8.67 -18.70 20.67
CA LEU A 42 7.59 -17.97 21.35
C LEU A 42 7.46 -16.57 20.72
N ALA A 43 7.31 -16.54 19.40
CA ALA A 43 6.96 -15.37 18.64
C ALA A 43 5.65 -14.87 19.24
N LYS A 44 5.71 -13.66 19.81
CA LYS A 44 4.58 -12.86 20.28
C LYS A 44 3.34 -13.20 19.46
N ILE A 45 2.42 -13.96 20.03
CA ILE A 45 1.17 -14.32 19.38
C ILE A 45 0.44 -13.00 19.15
N LYS A 46 0.49 -12.49 17.92
CA LYS A 46 -0.26 -11.30 17.54
C LYS A 46 -1.68 -11.78 17.29
N ASP A 47 -2.62 -11.31 18.10
CA ASP A 47 -4.04 -11.51 17.85
C ASP A 47 -4.39 -10.82 16.53
N TYR A 48 -4.59 -11.60 15.47
CA TYR A 48 -5.07 -11.08 14.19
C TYR A 48 -6.56 -11.39 14.06
N ARG A 49 -7.32 -10.37 13.65
CA ARG A 49 -8.74 -10.51 13.34
C ARG A 49 -8.92 -10.36 11.84
N ILE A 50 -9.48 -11.39 11.22
CA ILE A 50 -9.86 -11.36 9.82
C ILE A 50 -11.20 -10.63 9.72
N TYR A 51 -11.30 -9.72 8.75
CA TYR A 51 -12.53 -9.02 8.43
C TYR A 51 -12.97 -9.37 7.01
N THR A 52 -14.28 -9.46 6.81
CA THR A 52 -14.85 -9.54 5.46
C THR A 52 -14.84 -8.17 4.80
N SER A 53 -14.99 -8.14 3.47
CA SER A 53 -15.10 -6.88 2.74
C SER A 53 -16.31 -6.06 3.19
N GLU A 54 -17.43 -6.72 3.50
CA GLU A 54 -18.66 -6.08 4.00
C GLU A 54 -18.42 -5.40 5.36
N GLU A 55 -17.71 -6.05 6.27
CA GLU A 55 -17.36 -5.44 7.58
C GLU A 55 -16.45 -4.22 7.43
N ILE A 56 -15.52 -4.25 6.47
CA ILE A 56 -14.65 -3.11 6.17
C ILE A 56 -15.48 -1.96 5.60
N MET A 57 -16.37 -2.24 4.65
CA MET A 57 -17.24 -1.23 4.05
C MET A 57 -18.18 -0.60 5.07
N GLU A 58 -18.76 -1.38 5.98
CA GLU A 58 -19.63 -0.85 7.04
C GLU A 58 -18.85 0.10 7.97
N LYS A 59 -17.63 -0.29 8.35
CA LYS A 59 -16.75 0.56 9.18
C LYS A 59 -16.38 1.85 8.47
N GLN A 60 -15.99 1.77 7.20
CA GLN A 60 -15.67 2.94 6.39
C GLN A 60 -16.88 3.87 6.25
N GLY A 61 -18.07 3.32 5.98
CA GLY A 61 -19.31 4.09 5.89
C GLY A 61 -19.63 4.83 7.19
N LYS A 62 -19.48 4.18 8.35
CA LYS A 62 -19.65 4.82 9.67
C LYS A 62 -18.67 5.97 9.90
N ILE A 63 -17.41 5.79 9.52
CA ILE A 63 -16.38 6.83 9.66
C ILE A 63 -16.70 8.01 8.73
N ILE A 64 -17.05 7.76 7.48
CA ILE A 64 -17.41 8.80 6.50
C ILE A 64 -18.63 9.57 6.98
N GLN A 65 -19.66 8.88 7.48
CA GLN A 65 -20.86 9.50 8.03
C GLN A 65 -20.51 10.43 9.20
N ASN A 66 -19.70 9.96 10.16
CA ASN A 66 -19.27 10.76 11.30
C ASN A 66 -18.50 12.01 10.85
N VAL A 67 -17.58 11.87 9.89
CA VAL A 67 -16.84 13.01 9.32
C VAL A 67 -17.77 14.00 8.62
N ARG A 68 -18.77 13.52 7.87
CA ARG A 68 -19.79 14.41 7.28
C ARG A 68 -20.57 15.17 8.34
N GLU A 69 -20.95 14.52 9.44
CA GLU A 69 -21.70 15.14 10.53
C GLU A 69 -20.86 16.19 11.27
N ILE A 70 -19.57 15.93 11.49
CA ILE A 70 -18.68 16.83 12.23
C ILE A 70 -18.21 18.00 11.36
N LEU A 71 -17.79 17.75 10.12
CA LEU A 71 -17.26 18.78 9.22
C LEU A 71 -18.35 19.46 8.38
N GLY A 72 -19.55 18.89 8.30
CA GLY A 72 -20.66 19.44 7.51
C GLY A 72 -20.45 19.39 5.99
N VAL A 73 -19.59 18.48 5.51
CA VAL A 73 -19.18 18.38 4.10
C VAL A 73 -19.96 17.30 3.34
N ASP A 74 -19.87 17.35 2.01
CA ASP A 74 -20.36 16.28 1.13
C ASP A 74 -19.56 14.99 1.28
N GLU A 75 -20.13 13.88 0.81
CA GLU A 75 -19.52 12.55 0.95
C GLU A 75 -18.20 12.40 0.21
N ASP A 76 -18.13 12.91 -1.02
CA ASP A 76 -16.91 12.90 -1.83
C ASP A 76 -15.77 13.71 -1.18
N ASP A 77 -16.12 14.84 -0.56
CA ASP A 77 -15.18 15.71 0.15
C ASP A 77 -14.71 15.05 1.45
N ALA A 78 -15.61 14.41 2.21
CA ALA A 78 -15.27 13.64 3.39
C ALA A 78 -14.31 12.50 3.06
N ILE A 79 -14.54 11.77 1.97
CA ILE A 79 -13.66 10.68 1.52
C ILE A 79 -12.29 11.24 1.09
N THR A 80 -12.27 12.35 0.38
CA THR A 80 -11.03 12.99 -0.08
C THR A 80 -10.20 13.47 1.11
N ALA A 81 -10.85 14.09 2.10
CA ALA A 81 -10.23 14.49 3.35
C ALA A 81 -9.67 13.27 4.11
N LEU A 82 -10.48 12.24 4.32
CA LEU A 82 -10.04 11.00 4.98
C LEU A 82 -8.85 10.35 4.26
N LYS A 83 -8.83 10.33 2.93
CA LYS A 83 -7.68 9.84 2.16
C LYS A 83 -6.41 10.64 2.42
N HIS A 84 -6.53 11.98 2.42
CA HIS A 84 -5.38 12.86 2.66
C HIS A 84 -4.79 12.67 4.07
N PHE A 85 -5.65 12.39 5.06
CA PHE A 85 -5.24 12.13 6.45
C PHE A 85 -5.06 10.64 6.77
N SER A 86 -4.90 9.78 5.76
CA SER A 86 -4.67 8.33 5.94
C SER A 86 -5.71 7.65 6.85
N TRP A 87 -6.98 8.07 6.75
CA TRP A 87 -8.12 7.62 7.56
C TRP A 87 -8.00 7.90 9.07
N SER A 88 -7.12 8.81 9.47
CA SER A 88 -7.02 9.27 10.86
C SER A 88 -8.02 10.40 11.12
N VAL A 89 -9.16 10.06 11.72
CA VAL A 89 -10.22 11.02 12.08
C VAL A 89 -9.71 12.07 13.06
N GLU A 90 -8.91 11.67 14.06
CA GLU A 90 -8.33 12.57 15.06
C GLU A 90 -7.46 13.66 14.41
N GLN A 91 -6.60 13.28 13.46
CA GLN A 91 -5.74 14.25 12.75
C GLN A 91 -6.55 15.18 11.83
N LEU A 92 -7.61 14.65 11.21
CA LEU A 92 -8.51 15.44 10.38
C LEU A 92 -9.23 16.50 11.22
N GLU A 93 -9.84 16.11 12.34
CA GLU A 93 -10.52 17.01 13.25
C GLU A 93 -9.57 18.08 13.82
N GLU A 94 -8.41 17.66 14.33
CA GLU A 94 -7.43 18.59 14.89
C GLU A 94 -7.02 19.64 13.84
N LYS A 95 -6.73 19.22 12.61
CA LYS A 95 -6.35 20.15 11.53
C LYS A 95 -7.48 21.05 11.08
N TRP A 96 -8.70 20.53 10.98
CA TRP A 96 -9.87 21.27 10.53
C TRP A 96 -10.26 22.36 11.53
N PHE A 97 -10.33 22.02 12.83
CA PHE A 97 -10.67 22.97 13.88
C PHE A 97 -9.51 23.89 14.29
N SER A 98 -8.25 23.48 14.09
CA SER A 98 -7.10 24.36 14.37
C SER A 98 -6.99 25.56 13.43
N ASP A 99 -7.62 25.54 12.26
CA ASP A 99 -7.57 26.67 11.33
C ASP A 99 -8.54 27.80 11.72
N GLU A 100 -9.71 27.46 12.29
CA GLU A 100 -10.63 28.47 12.87
C GLU A 100 -9.99 29.23 14.04
N ASP A 101 -9.10 28.58 14.80
CA ASP A 101 -8.47 29.17 15.97
C ASP A 101 -7.50 30.33 15.64
N LYS A 102 -7.03 30.43 14.38
CA LYS A 102 -6.09 31.46 13.95
C LYS A 102 -6.74 32.84 13.74
N THR A 103 -8.06 32.92 13.69
CA THR A 103 -8.79 34.16 13.37
C THR A 103 -9.07 35.06 14.58
N LYS A 104 -8.82 34.59 15.80
CA LYS A 104 -9.13 35.32 17.05
C LYS A 104 -8.01 36.20 17.62
N TYR A 105 -6.87 36.29 16.93
CA TYR A 105 -5.70 37.09 17.38
C TYR A 105 -5.41 38.33 16.52
N GLN A 106 -6.35 38.76 15.67
CA GLN A 106 -6.27 40.07 15.00
C GLN A 106 -7.23 41.08 15.64
N CYS A 107 -6.90 41.53 16.85
CA CYS A 107 -7.46 42.73 17.49
C CYS A 107 -6.36 43.45 18.28
#